data_AF-U2E607-F1
#
_entry.id   AF-U2E607-F1
#
_cell.length_a   1.000
_cell.length_b   1.000
_cell.length_c   1.000
_cell.angle_alpha   90.00
_cell.angle_beta   90.00
_cell.angle_gamma   90.00
#
_symmetry.space_group_name_H-M   'P 1'
#
loop_
_entity.id
_entity.type
_entity.pdbx_description
1 polymer ?
#
loop_
_entity_poly.entity_id
_entity_poly.type
_entity_poly.pdbx_seq_one_letter_code
_entity_poly.pdbx_strand_id
1 'polypeptide(L)'
;MSIRQISAVTLFVTDMARSCAFYQGLGFELKFGGEDAGFSSFYAGESFVNLSAGDKARPGGGLTIFHVDDVDAQHARALAAGLKPDFAPADAPWDERYFHIRDPDGYTLSFATPLAEYRRHKRRLRECIGIDGCPGGWVAVSHEGAFVERDLSALLNRLAPAVVAIDMPIGLADEQQTRACDHAARQLLAGRRATSVFPTPVRAALLGRNHSEASAINAEYCGKRLSAQTYNLLPKIRELDDLLRRSAYWQARLHETHPEVSFAAMNAGEALTDPKHSATGHARRRELIAAHFGRDAFANARTLVSRQQANDDDIADAFACLFTAERIANDEHVTLPDAPEYDSEDLPMRIVY
;
A
#
# COMPACT_ATOMS: atom_id res chain seq x y z
N MET A 1 -1.11 -28.41 -4.99
CA MET A 1 -2.26 -27.92 -5.76
C MET A 1 -2.89 -26.79 -4.97
N SER A 2 -3.09 -25.60 -5.56
CA SER A 2 -3.72 -24.47 -4.89
C SER A 2 -5.09 -24.18 -5.49
N ILE A 3 -6.07 -23.89 -4.64
CA ILE A 3 -7.36 -23.33 -5.05
C ILE A 3 -7.09 -21.91 -5.54
N ARG A 4 -7.60 -21.56 -6.73
CA ARG A 4 -7.31 -20.25 -7.36
C ARG A 4 -8.49 -19.29 -7.30
N GLN A 5 -9.71 -19.78 -7.45
CA GLN A 5 -10.92 -18.97 -7.53
C GLN A 5 -12.18 -19.83 -7.42
N ILE A 6 -13.33 -19.17 -7.24
CA ILE A 6 -14.66 -19.76 -7.42
C ILE A 6 -15.00 -19.72 -8.91
N SER A 7 -15.11 -20.89 -9.55
CA SER A 7 -15.49 -20.94 -10.97
C SER A 7 -16.99 -20.70 -11.19
N ALA A 8 -17.84 -21.24 -10.32
CA ALA A 8 -19.28 -21.10 -10.44
C ALA A 8 -19.98 -21.32 -9.10
N VAL A 9 -21.17 -20.74 -8.98
CA VAL A 9 -22.18 -21.13 -7.99
C VAL A 9 -23.31 -21.87 -8.72
N THR A 10 -23.81 -22.96 -8.14
CA THR A 10 -24.92 -23.73 -8.73
C THR A 10 -26.13 -23.70 -7.81
N LEU A 11 -27.26 -23.24 -8.34
CA LEU A 11 -28.54 -23.09 -7.65
C LEU A 11 -29.53 -24.12 -8.20
N PHE A 12 -30.19 -24.85 -7.30
CA PHE A 12 -31.16 -25.88 -7.67
C PHE A 12 -32.55 -25.25 -7.73
N VAL A 13 -33.15 -25.24 -8.92
CA VAL A 13 -34.41 -24.53 -9.18
C VAL A 13 -35.52 -25.52 -9.53
N THR A 14 -36.74 -25.24 -9.07
CA THR A 14 -37.89 -26.10 -9.38
C THR A 14 -38.51 -25.80 -10.74
N ASP A 15 -38.22 -24.63 -11.30
CA ASP A 15 -38.77 -24.16 -12.58
C ASP A 15 -37.68 -23.39 -13.33
N MET A 16 -37.18 -23.99 -14.43
CA MET A 16 -36.08 -23.42 -15.20
C MET A 16 -36.51 -22.16 -15.95
N ALA A 17 -37.69 -22.15 -16.58
CA ALA A 17 -38.18 -21.00 -17.34
C ALA A 17 -38.37 -19.77 -16.43
N ARG A 18 -39.03 -19.96 -15.29
CA ARG A 18 -39.21 -18.90 -14.27
C ARG A 18 -37.87 -18.37 -13.76
N SER A 19 -36.90 -19.25 -13.58
CA SER A 19 -35.58 -18.86 -13.08
C SER A 19 -34.79 -18.13 -14.16
N CYS A 20 -34.74 -18.64 -15.40
CA CYS A 20 -34.10 -17.96 -16.52
C CYS A 20 -34.64 -16.53 -16.70
N ALA A 21 -35.97 -16.36 -16.69
CA ALA A 21 -36.60 -15.05 -16.76
C ALA A 21 -36.17 -14.11 -15.60
N PHE A 22 -36.05 -14.65 -14.39
CA PHE A 22 -35.57 -13.89 -13.23
C PHE A 22 -34.12 -13.41 -13.40
N TYR A 23 -33.18 -14.30 -13.73
CA TYR A 23 -31.77 -13.95 -13.88
C TYR A 23 -31.54 -13.02 -15.08
N GLN A 24 -32.23 -13.23 -16.21
CA GLN A 24 -32.19 -12.31 -17.35
C GLN A 24 -32.80 -10.95 -17.02
N GLY A 25 -33.88 -10.91 -16.20
CA GLY A 25 -34.47 -9.67 -15.71
C GLY A 25 -33.51 -8.84 -14.84
N LEU A 26 -32.60 -9.52 -14.12
CA LEU A 26 -31.48 -8.89 -13.41
C LEU A 26 -30.31 -8.52 -14.34
N GLY A 27 -30.39 -8.81 -15.64
CA GLY A 27 -29.35 -8.47 -16.62
C GLY A 27 -28.22 -9.50 -16.72
N PHE A 28 -28.37 -10.71 -16.16
CA PHE A 28 -27.43 -11.79 -16.42
C PHE A 28 -27.53 -12.28 -17.87
N GLU A 29 -26.39 -12.42 -18.52
CA GLU A 29 -26.31 -12.94 -19.88
C GLU A 29 -26.23 -14.47 -19.90
N LEU A 30 -27.12 -15.12 -20.67
CA LEU A 30 -27.14 -16.57 -20.82
C LEU A 30 -25.92 -17.03 -21.64
N LYS A 31 -25.14 -17.94 -21.07
CA LYS A 31 -24.01 -18.58 -21.73
C LYS A 31 -24.39 -19.90 -22.40
N PHE A 32 -25.19 -20.72 -21.71
CA PHE A 32 -25.49 -22.09 -22.11
C PHE A 32 -26.82 -22.53 -21.52
N GLY A 33 -27.53 -23.43 -22.21
CA GLY A 33 -28.84 -23.92 -21.79
C GLY A 33 -29.96 -22.98 -22.21
N GLY A 34 -30.94 -22.78 -21.34
CA GLY A 34 -32.14 -21.99 -21.59
C GLY A 34 -33.33 -22.50 -20.77
N GLU A 35 -34.50 -21.94 -21.05
CA GLU A 35 -35.74 -22.17 -20.29
C GLU A 35 -36.18 -23.65 -20.29
N ASP A 36 -35.90 -24.38 -21.36
CA ASP A 36 -36.29 -25.80 -21.53
C ASP A 36 -35.17 -26.79 -21.13
N ALA A 37 -34.03 -26.30 -20.64
CA ALA A 37 -32.88 -27.13 -20.33
C ALA A 37 -32.90 -27.67 -18.89
N GLY A 38 -32.35 -28.87 -18.68
CA GLY A 38 -32.10 -29.39 -17.33
C GLY A 38 -30.98 -28.65 -16.59
N PHE A 39 -30.17 -27.87 -17.31
CA PHE A 39 -29.06 -27.10 -16.79
C PHE A 39 -28.82 -25.86 -17.65
N SER A 40 -28.67 -24.71 -17.01
CA SER A 40 -28.43 -23.41 -17.66
C SER A 40 -27.31 -22.67 -16.94
N SER A 41 -26.50 -21.90 -17.68
CA SER A 41 -25.39 -21.12 -17.12
C SER A 41 -25.48 -19.68 -17.58
N PHE A 42 -25.24 -18.76 -16.66
CA PHE A 42 -25.16 -17.32 -16.89
C PHE A 42 -23.75 -16.80 -16.58
N TYR A 43 -23.33 -15.74 -17.28
CA TYR A 43 -22.09 -15.03 -17.00
C TYR A 43 -22.18 -14.18 -15.74
N ALA A 44 -21.14 -14.23 -14.91
CA ALA A 44 -20.93 -13.33 -13.77
C ALA A 44 -19.46 -12.90 -13.76
N GLY A 45 -19.11 -11.96 -14.66
CA GLY A 45 -17.71 -11.66 -14.96
C GLY A 45 -17.00 -12.91 -15.53
N GLU A 46 -15.89 -13.31 -14.93
CA GLU A 46 -15.16 -14.54 -15.29
C GLU A 46 -15.76 -15.82 -14.68
N SER A 47 -16.68 -15.69 -13.73
CA SER A 47 -17.38 -16.80 -13.06
C SER A 47 -18.75 -17.06 -13.67
N PHE A 48 -19.45 -18.09 -13.18
CA PHE A 48 -20.79 -18.46 -13.67
C PHE A 48 -21.82 -18.62 -12.54
N VAL A 49 -23.07 -18.26 -12.84
CA VAL A 49 -24.25 -18.69 -12.07
C VAL A 49 -24.91 -19.81 -12.85
N ASN A 50 -24.93 -21.00 -12.27
CA ASN A 50 -25.54 -22.18 -12.87
C ASN A 50 -26.90 -22.43 -12.23
N LEU A 51 -27.87 -22.76 -13.06
CA LEU A 51 -29.16 -23.27 -12.65
C LEU A 51 -29.22 -24.75 -12.99
N SER A 52 -29.60 -25.57 -12.02
CA SER A 52 -29.83 -27.00 -12.22
C SER A 52 -31.29 -27.30 -11.88
N ALA A 53 -32.03 -27.82 -12.85
CA ALA A 53 -33.41 -28.24 -12.62
C ALA A 53 -33.44 -29.42 -11.63
N GLY A 54 -34.41 -29.41 -10.72
CA GLY A 54 -34.65 -30.53 -9.82
C GLY A 54 -35.97 -30.39 -9.06
N ASP A 55 -36.43 -31.50 -8.47
CA ASP A 55 -37.74 -31.58 -7.82
C ASP A 55 -37.87 -30.72 -6.55
N LYS A 56 -36.74 -30.26 -6.00
CA LYS A 56 -36.72 -29.51 -4.75
C LYS A 56 -35.56 -28.51 -4.71
N ALA A 57 -35.91 -27.23 -4.61
CA ALA A 57 -34.97 -26.17 -4.24
C ALA A 57 -34.47 -26.34 -2.81
N ARG A 58 -33.26 -25.86 -2.55
CA ARG A 58 -32.64 -25.90 -1.21
C ARG A 58 -32.20 -24.49 -0.80
N PRO A 59 -33.14 -23.55 -0.62
CA PRO A 59 -32.81 -22.23 -0.07
C PRO A 59 -32.31 -22.39 1.37
N GLY A 60 -31.44 -21.47 1.81
CA GLY A 60 -30.80 -21.54 3.14
C GLY A 60 -29.29 -21.83 3.13
N GLY A 61 -28.61 -21.55 2.02
CA GLY A 61 -27.14 -21.57 1.92
C GLY A 61 -26.49 -20.21 2.22
N GLY A 62 -25.21 -20.07 1.87
CA GLY A 62 -24.49 -18.80 1.96
C GLY A 62 -25.05 -17.73 1.01
N LEU A 63 -24.89 -16.46 1.37
CA LEU A 63 -25.27 -15.32 0.55
C LEU A 63 -24.36 -15.23 -0.69
N THR A 64 -24.96 -15.19 -1.88
CA THR A 64 -24.22 -14.94 -3.13
C THR A 64 -24.18 -13.44 -3.39
N ILE A 65 -23.00 -12.84 -3.35
CA ILE A 65 -22.79 -11.39 -3.55
C ILE A 65 -22.19 -11.15 -4.93
N PHE A 66 -22.80 -10.25 -5.70
CA PHE A 66 -22.32 -9.80 -7.00
C PHE A 66 -21.93 -8.32 -6.92
N HIS A 67 -20.71 -7.99 -7.34
CA HIS A 67 -20.32 -6.60 -7.51
C HIS A 67 -20.85 -6.06 -8.83
N VAL A 68 -21.50 -4.90 -8.77
CA VAL A 68 -22.03 -4.15 -9.93
C VAL A 68 -21.50 -2.74 -9.92
N ASP A 69 -21.39 -2.10 -11.08
CA ASP A 69 -20.87 -0.72 -11.16
C ASP A 69 -21.75 0.28 -10.42
N ASP A 70 -23.08 0.11 -10.53
CA ASP A 70 -24.10 0.98 -9.93
C ASP A 70 -25.25 0.14 -9.35
N VAL A 71 -25.37 0.18 -8.02
CA VAL A 71 -26.35 -0.59 -7.24
C VAL A 71 -27.75 0.00 -7.39
N ASP A 72 -27.88 1.32 -7.52
CA ASP A 72 -29.16 1.99 -7.70
C ASP A 72 -29.73 1.70 -9.09
N ALA A 73 -28.88 1.75 -10.13
CA ALA A 73 -29.27 1.38 -11.48
C ALA A 73 -29.66 -0.11 -11.56
N GLN A 74 -28.93 -0.99 -10.88
CA GLN A 74 -29.25 -2.41 -10.83
C GLN A 74 -30.57 -2.69 -10.09
N HIS A 75 -30.84 -1.98 -9.00
CA HIS A 75 -32.11 -2.04 -8.29
C HIS A 75 -33.27 -1.53 -9.17
N ALA A 76 -33.08 -0.41 -9.87
CA ALA A 76 -34.07 0.13 -10.79
C ALA A 76 -34.37 -0.84 -11.96
N ARG A 77 -33.35 -1.53 -12.49
CA ARG A 77 -33.53 -2.61 -13.47
C ARG A 77 -34.39 -3.73 -12.91
N ALA A 78 -34.11 -4.20 -11.70
CA ALA A 78 -34.89 -5.26 -11.06
C ALA A 78 -36.37 -4.88 -10.93
N LEU A 79 -36.66 -3.65 -10.47
CA LEU A 79 -38.02 -3.13 -10.38
C LEU A 79 -38.70 -3.01 -11.76
N ALA A 80 -37.98 -2.52 -12.78
CA ALA A 80 -38.50 -2.41 -14.14
C ALA A 80 -38.82 -3.77 -14.77
N ALA A 81 -38.09 -4.83 -14.39
CA ALA A 81 -38.37 -6.20 -14.76
C ALA A 81 -39.51 -6.85 -13.94
N GLY A 82 -40.16 -6.10 -13.05
CA GLY A 82 -41.26 -6.58 -12.20
C GLY A 82 -40.79 -7.45 -11.02
N LEU A 83 -39.49 -7.46 -10.73
CA LEU A 83 -38.92 -8.22 -9.62
C LEU A 83 -39.04 -7.45 -8.30
N LYS A 84 -38.89 -8.16 -7.18
CA LYS A 84 -39.11 -7.61 -5.82
C LYS A 84 -37.85 -7.70 -4.97
N PRO A 85 -36.98 -6.69 -5.00
CA PRO A 85 -35.92 -6.51 -4.01
C PRO A 85 -36.48 -6.55 -2.58
N ASP A 86 -35.71 -7.08 -1.63
CA ASP A 86 -36.09 -7.15 -0.21
C ASP A 86 -36.12 -5.74 0.43
N PHE A 87 -35.25 -4.83 -0.01
CA PHE A 87 -35.17 -3.43 0.42
C PHE A 87 -34.51 -2.56 -0.66
N ALA A 88 -34.73 -1.25 -0.58
CA ALA A 88 -34.08 -0.27 -1.45
C ALA A 88 -32.57 -0.16 -1.13
N PRO A 89 -31.72 0.23 -2.09
CA PRO A 89 -30.28 0.33 -1.87
C PRO A 89 -29.91 1.18 -0.65
N ALA A 90 -29.05 0.62 0.20
CA ALA A 90 -28.59 1.25 1.42
C ALA A 90 -27.07 1.07 1.58
N ASP A 91 -26.46 1.96 2.36
CA ASP A 91 -25.04 1.88 2.69
C ASP A 91 -24.87 1.03 3.95
N ALA A 92 -24.01 0.04 3.86
CA ALA A 92 -23.74 -0.91 4.91
C ALA A 92 -22.63 -0.44 5.85
N PRO A 93 -22.59 -0.92 7.11
CA PRO A 93 -21.49 -0.63 8.04
C PRO A 93 -20.15 -1.27 7.66
N TRP A 94 -20.09 -2.04 6.58
CA TRP A 94 -18.86 -2.61 5.99
C TRP A 94 -18.46 -1.92 4.68
N ASP A 95 -18.85 -0.65 4.52
CA ASP A 95 -18.46 0.24 3.44
C ASP A 95 -18.86 -0.20 2.02
N GLU A 96 -20.02 -0.83 1.89
CA GLU A 96 -20.64 -1.14 0.60
C GLU A 96 -22.05 -0.57 0.51
N ARG A 97 -22.40 -0.02 -0.65
CA ARG A 97 -23.80 0.20 -1.03
C ARG A 97 -24.36 -1.11 -1.55
N TYR A 98 -25.54 -1.53 -1.12
CA TYR A 98 -26.09 -2.83 -1.51
C TYR A 98 -27.62 -2.90 -1.44
N PHE A 99 -28.19 -3.90 -2.13
CA PHE A 99 -29.54 -4.39 -1.85
C PHE A 99 -29.59 -5.91 -1.99
N HIS A 100 -30.59 -6.54 -1.36
CA HIS A 100 -30.85 -7.96 -1.53
C HIS A 100 -32.09 -8.21 -2.39
N ILE A 101 -32.08 -9.34 -3.09
CA ILE A 101 -33.25 -9.88 -3.76
C ILE A 101 -33.29 -11.39 -3.60
N ARG A 102 -34.47 -11.95 -3.42
CA ARG A 102 -34.68 -13.40 -3.44
C ARG A 102 -35.07 -13.86 -4.82
N ASP A 103 -34.42 -14.91 -5.28
CA ASP A 103 -34.84 -15.60 -6.49
C ASP A 103 -36.15 -16.38 -6.26
N PRO A 104 -36.78 -16.90 -7.33
CA PRO A 104 -38.08 -17.57 -7.23
C PRO A 104 -38.10 -18.82 -6.34
N ASP A 105 -36.92 -19.39 -6.09
CA ASP A 105 -36.71 -20.59 -5.30
C ASP A 105 -36.16 -20.29 -3.89
N GLY A 106 -36.03 -19.00 -3.56
CA GLY A 106 -35.72 -18.48 -2.22
C GLY A 106 -34.23 -18.25 -1.95
N TYR A 107 -33.35 -18.35 -2.95
CA TYR A 107 -31.94 -18.02 -2.80
C TYR A 107 -31.77 -16.51 -2.64
N THR A 108 -31.04 -16.08 -1.62
CA THR A 108 -30.74 -14.65 -1.43
C THR A 108 -29.53 -14.26 -2.25
N LEU A 109 -29.71 -13.26 -3.11
CA LEU A 109 -28.66 -12.63 -3.90
C LEU A 109 -28.44 -11.20 -3.37
N SER A 110 -27.19 -10.78 -3.28
CA SER A 110 -26.83 -9.40 -2.96
C SER A 110 -26.15 -8.76 -4.16
N PHE A 111 -26.57 -7.54 -4.49
CA PHE A 111 -25.86 -6.69 -5.44
C PHE A 111 -25.22 -5.56 -4.66
N ALA A 112 -23.90 -5.45 -4.74
CA ALA A 112 -23.14 -4.53 -3.93
C ALA A 112 -22.12 -3.75 -4.76
N THR A 113 -21.70 -2.61 -4.25
CA THR A 113 -20.54 -1.88 -4.73
C THR A 113 -19.87 -1.19 -3.55
N PRO A 114 -18.54 -1.26 -3.40
CA PRO A 114 -17.87 -0.52 -2.34
C PRO A 114 -18.13 0.99 -2.46
N LEU A 115 -18.35 1.65 -1.32
CA LEU A 115 -18.63 3.09 -1.27
C LEU A 115 -17.48 3.88 -1.92
N ALA A 116 -17.80 5.01 -2.53
CA ALA A 116 -16.83 5.84 -3.26
C ALA A 116 -15.64 6.26 -2.37
N GLU A 117 -15.91 6.59 -1.11
CA GLU A 117 -14.89 6.94 -0.13
C GLU A 117 -13.97 5.76 0.18
N TYR A 118 -14.52 4.58 0.44
CA TYR A 118 -13.75 3.35 0.64
C TYR A 118 -12.91 2.98 -0.58
N ARG A 119 -13.46 3.13 -1.79
CA ARG A 119 -12.71 2.94 -3.05
C ARG A 119 -11.56 3.92 -3.18
N ARG A 120 -11.82 5.19 -2.89
CA ARG A 120 -10.80 6.26 -2.96
C ARG A 120 -9.69 6.01 -1.93
N HIS A 121 -10.06 5.62 -0.71
CA HIS A 121 -9.13 5.27 0.35
C HIS A 121 -8.27 4.06 -0.05
N LYS A 122 -8.87 2.94 -0.46
CA LYS A 122 -8.13 1.76 -0.97
C LYS A 122 -7.24 2.08 -2.17
N ARG A 123 -7.70 2.92 -3.09
CA ARG A 123 -6.91 3.35 -4.25
C ARG A 123 -5.72 4.20 -3.80
N ARG A 124 -5.92 5.16 -2.88
CA ARG A 124 -4.85 6.01 -2.35
C ARG A 124 -3.77 5.18 -1.64
N LEU A 125 -4.16 4.15 -0.86
CA LEU A 125 -3.22 3.22 -0.23
C LEU A 125 -2.47 2.35 -1.24
N ARG A 126 -3.13 1.89 -2.32
CA ARG A 126 -2.45 1.16 -3.41
C ARG A 126 -1.44 2.01 -4.17
N GLU A 127 -1.64 3.33 -4.20
CA GLU A 127 -0.73 4.29 -4.82
C GLU A 127 0.37 4.79 -3.86
N CYS A 128 0.48 4.21 -2.65
CA CYS A 128 1.57 4.47 -1.71
C CYS A 128 2.74 3.50 -1.94
N ILE A 129 3.96 4.02 -1.89
CA ILE A 129 5.17 3.19 -1.86
C ILE A 129 6.14 3.65 -0.77
N GLY A 130 6.81 2.69 -0.15
CA GLY A 130 7.95 2.92 0.72
C GLY A 130 9.26 2.58 0.00
N ILE A 131 10.27 3.43 0.13
CA ILE A 131 11.55 3.28 -0.57
C ILE A 131 12.73 3.25 0.41
N ASP A 132 13.66 2.33 0.18
CA ASP A 132 14.99 2.32 0.83
C ASP A 132 16.12 2.11 -0.20
N GLY A 133 17.34 2.52 0.16
CA GLY A 133 18.54 2.28 -0.62
C GLY A 133 19.10 0.88 -0.41
N CYS A 134 19.30 0.14 -1.50
CA CYS A 134 19.80 -1.24 -1.47
C CYS A 134 21.01 -1.45 -2.40
N PRO A 135 21.69 -2.61 -2.36
CA PRO A 135 22.80 -2.93 -3.27
C PRO A 135 22.43 -2.83 -4.76
N GLY A 136 21.18 -3.13 -5.12
CA GLY A 136 20.67 -3.06 -6.49
C GLY A 136 20.26 -1.65 -6.95
N GLY A 137 20.40 -0.63 -6.10
CA GLY A 137 19.86 0.71 -6.32
C GLY A 137 18.83 1.03 -5.25
N TRP A 138 17.56 1.10 -5.62
CA TRP A 138 16.46 1.46 -4.74
C TRP A 138 15.46 0.33 -4.70
N VAL A 139 15.07 -0.10 -3.50
CA VAL A 139 13.98 -1.04 -3.30
C VAL A 139 12.72 -0.28 -2.93
N ALA A 140 11.63 -0.52 -3.66
CA ALA A 140 10.30 -0.04 -3.31
C ALA A 140 9.42 -1.21 -2.87
N VAL A 141 8.60 -0.97 -1.85
CA VAL A 141 7.53 -1.87 -1.42
C VAL A 141 6.18 -1.15 -1.52
N SER A 142 5.19 -1.88 -2.00
CA SER A 142 3.78 -1.46 -2.15
C SER A 142 2.85 -2.63 -1.80
N HIS A 143 1.54 -2.38 -1.75
CA HIS A 143 0.53 -3.46 -1.66
C HIS A 143 0.56 -4.44 -2.84
N GLU A 144 1.13 -4.02 -3.97
CA GLU A 144 1.20 -4.84 -5.19
C GLU A 144 2.48 -5.68 -5.26
N GLY A 145 3.41 -5.48 -4.32
CA GLY A 145 4.66 -6.20 -4.23
C GLY A 145 5.87 -5.29 -4.09
N ALA A 146 7.05 -5.86 -4.38
CA ALA A 146 8.33 -5.19 -4.25
C ALA A 146 9.06 -5.09 -5.59
N PHE A 147 9.77 -3.98 -5.80
CA PHE A 147 10.46 -3.64 -7.03
C PHE A 147 11.86 -3.12 -6.71
N VAL A 148 12.84 -3.41 -7.56
CA VAL A 148 14.17 -2.83 -7.46
C VAL A 148 14.55 -2.21 -8.79
N GLU A 149 14.98 -0.96 -8.74
CA GLU A 149 15.53 -0.24 -9.89
C GLU A 149 16.83 0.45 -9.48
N ARG A 150 17.75 0.58 -10.43
CA ARG A 150 19.06 1.17 -10.17
C ARG A 150 18.97 2.66 -9.87
N ASP A 151 18.08 3.35 -10.58
CA ASP A 151 17.90 4.80 -10.55
C ASP A 151 16.51 5.14 -9.97
N LEU A 152 16.45 6.11 -9.05
CA LEU A 152 15.24 6.54 -8.35
C LEU A 152 14.20 7.08 -9.34
N SER A 153 14.62 7.85 -10.34
CA SER A 153 13.71 8.37 -11.36
C SER A 153 13.06 7.24 -12.18
N ALA A 154 13.80 6.18 -12.48
CA ALA A 154 13.27 5.02 -13.18
C ALA A 154 12.24 4.27 -12.32
N LEU A 155 12.53 4.09 -11.03
CA LEU A 155 11.62 3.51 -10.05
C LEU A 155 10.30 4.27 -9.96
N LEU A 156 10.39 5.59 -9.78
CA LEU A 156 9.24 6.47 -9.64
C LEU A 156 8.40 6.54 -10.92
N ASN A 157 9.03 6.59 -12.09
CA ASN A 157 8.32 6.57 -13.37
C ASN A 157 7.59 5.24 -13.62
N ARG A 158 8.20 4.12 -13.21
CA ARG A 158 7.62 2.79 -13.35
C ARG A 158 6.38 2.61 -12.48
N LEU A 159 6.44 3.07 -11.23
CA LEU A 159 5.39 2.83 -10.24
C LEU A 159 4.33 3.94 -10.22
N ALA A 160 4.68 5.14 -10.71
CA ALA A 160 3.82 6.33 -10.72
C ALA A 160 3.03 6.55 -9.40
N PRO A 161 3.71 6.51 -8.23
CA PRO A 161 3.04 6.59 -6.93
C PRO A 161 2.40 7.97 -6.68
N ALA A 162 1.32 7.97 -5.89
CA ALA A 162 0.69 9.19 -5.42
C ALA A 162 1.39 9.74 -4.16
N VAL A 163 1.88 8.85 -3.28
CA VAL A 163 2.56 9.21 -2.03
C VAL A 163 3.79 8.32 -1.86
N VAL A 164 4.93 8.92 -1.53
CA VAL A 164 6.20 8.21 -1.34
C VAL A 164 6.81 8.61 -0.01
N ALA A 165 7.15 7.62 0.80
CA ALA A 165 8.05 7.82 1.93
C ALA A 165 9.38 7.11 1.64
N ILE A 166 10.50 7.75 1.98
CA ILE A 166 11.85 7.29 1.64
C ILE A 166 12.81 7.44 2.83
N ASP A 167 13.59 6.42 3.13
CA ASP A 167 14.66 6.46 4.15
C ASP A 167 15.92 7.14 3.60
N MET A 168 15.81 8.44 3.36
CA MET A 168 16.92 9.25 2.86
C MET A 168 16.67 10.72 3.23
N PRO A 169 17.70 11.47 3.67
CA PRO A 169 17.52 12.86 4.04
C PRO A 169 17.04 13.71 2.87
N ILE A 170 16.00 14.49 3.11
CA ILE A 170 15.45 15.55 2.26
C ILE A 170 15.66 16.88 2.96
N GLY A 171 16.16 17.86 2.22
CA GLY A 171 16.62 19.12 2.78
C GLY A 171 17.97 18.96 3.47
N LEU A 172 18.97 19.69 2.99
CA LEU A 172 20.35 19.61 3.45
C LEU A 172 20.83 20.98 3.89
N ALA A 173 21.26 21.08 5.15
CA ALA A 173 21.78 22.31 5.70
C ALA A 173 23.12 22.70 5.06
N ASP A 174 23.37 24.01 4.98
CA ASP A 174 24.59 24.55 4.37
C ASP A 174 25.79 24.51 5.35
N GLU A 175 25.58 24.91 6.60
CA GLU A 175 26.67 25.12 7.59
C GLU A 175 26.55 24.25 8.85
N GLN A 176 25.37 23.66 9.13
CA GLN A 176 25.14 22.85 10.33
C GLN A 176 24.90 21.39 9.97
N GLN A 177 25.51 20.44 10.70
CA GLN A 177 25.36 19.02 10.39
C GLN A 177 24.05 18.41 10.92
N THR A 178 23.53 18.91 12.04
CA THR A 178 22.35 18.32 12.68
C THR A 178 21.15 19.18 12.40
N ARG A 179 20.20 18.64 11.63
CA ARG A 179 18.90 19.27 11.38
C ARG A 179 18.02 19.15 12.63
N ALA A 180 17.06 20.06 12.82
CA ALA A 180 16.11 19.97 13.92
C ALA A 180 15.31 18.64 13.88
N CYS A 181 14.98 18.16 12.68
CA CYS A 181 14.31 16.87 12.47
C CYS A 181 15.15 15.68 12.95
N ASP A 182 16.45 15.65 12.66
CA ASP A 182 17.37 14.61 13.13
C ASP A 182 17.41 14.58 14.66
N HIS A 183 17.47 15.75 15.30
CA HIS A 183 17.45 15.85 16.75
C HIS A 183 16.13 15.35 17.36
N ALA A 184 14.99 15.78 16.81
CA ALA A 184 13.68 15.34 17.26
C ALA A 184 13.49 13.82 17.12
N ALA A 185 13.92 13.23 16.01
CA ALA A 185 13.90 11.77 15.81
C ALA A 185 14.76 11.03 16.85
N ARG A 186 15.95 11.55 17.18
CA ARG A 186 16.80 10.97 18.24
C ARG A 186 16.15 11.04 19.62
N GLN A 187 15.46 12.14 19.93
CA GLN A 187 14.74 12.29 21.18
C GLN A 187 13.58 11.29 21.30
N LEU A 188 12.83 11.09 20.21
CA LEU A 188 11.74 10.12 20.15
C LEU A 188 12.23 8.70 20.38
N LEU A 189 13.30 8.29 19.69
CA LEU A 189 13.84 6.94 19.83
C LEU A 189 14.48 6.68 21.19
N ALA A 190 15.09 7.72 21.77
CA ALA A 190 15.80 7.72 23.05
C ALA A 190 16.87 6.60 23.18
N GLY A 191 17.59 6.62 24.31
CA GLY A 191 18.51 5.55 24.71
C GLY A 191 19.47 5.07 23.61
N ARG A 192 19.58 3.74 23.45
CA ARG A 192 20.49 3.11 22.48
C ARG A 192 20.03 3.21 21.02
N ARG A 193 18.78 3.60 20.76
CA ARG A 193 18.25 3.70 19.38
C ARG A 193 18.43 5.10 18.80
N ALA A 194 18.67 6.12 19.62
CA ALA A 194 19.04 7.46 19.15
C ALA A 194 20.26 7.46 18.19
N THR A 195 21.15 6.48 18.26
CA THR A 195 22.31 6.38 17.37
C THR A 195 21.98 5.84 15.97
N SER A 196 20.76 5.33 15.74
CA SER A 196 20.32 4.87 14.42
C SER A 196 20.11 6.01 13.44
N VAL A 197 19.69 7.18 13.93
CA VAL A 197 19.59 8.41 13.14
C VAL A 197 20.99 8.97 12.94
N PHE A 198 21.57 8.71 11.78
CA PHE A 198 22.91 9.18 11.46
C PHE A 198 22.93 10.72 11.26
N PRO A 199 24.08 11.39 11.46
CA PRO A 199 24.19 12.82 11.16
C PRO A 199 24.14 13.08 9.66
N THR A 200 23.18 13.89 9.23
CA THR A 200 23.01 14.30 7.83
C THR A 200 24.23 15.10 7.36
N PRO A 201 24.82 14.82 6.19
CA PRO A 201 25.92 15.63 5.65
C PRO A 201 25.43 17.04 5.29
N VAL A 202 26.32 18.03 5.38
CA VAL A 202 26.03 19.34 4.78
C VAL A 202 25.95 19.22 3.26
N ARG A 203 25.15 20.09 2.62
CA ARG A 203 24.96 20.09 1.16
C ARG A 203 26.27 20.11 0.37
N ALA A 204 27.23 20.94 0.79
CA ALA A 204 28.54 21.06 0.16
C ALA A 204 29.32 19.73 0.10
N ALA A 205 29.13 18.82 1.06
CA ALA A 205 29.82 17.54 1.10
C ALA A 205 29.47 16.64 -0.09
N LEU A 206 28.32 16.86 -0.75
CA LEU A 206 27.95 16.16 -1.98
C LEU A 206 28.88 16.46 -3.15
N LEU A 207 29.71 17.50 -3.10
CA LEU A 207 30.68 17.83 -4.15
C LEU A 207 31.96 16.99 -4.07
N GLY A 208 32.21 16.30 -2.96
CA GLY A 208 33.42 15.49 -2.80
C GLY A 208 33.43 14.27 -3.73
N ARG A 209 34.56 14.03 -4.40
CA ARG A 209 34.74 12.93 -5.36
C ARG A 209 35.15 11.62 -4.70
N ASN A 210 35.63 11.70 -3.46
CA ASN A 210 36.03 10.57 -2.64
C ASN A 210 35.75 10.85 -1.15
N HIS A 211 35.86 9.83 -0.31
CA HIS A 211 35.59 9.95 1.13
C HIS A 211 36.43 11.04 1.81
N SER A 212 37.73 11.14 1.48
CA SER A 212 38.62 12.11 2.09
C SER A 212 38.19 13.54 1.78
N GLU A 213 37.89 13.81 0.51
CA GLU A 213 37.44 15.13 0.04
C GLU A 213 36.07 15.50 0.62
N ALA A 214 35.07 14.62 0.54
CA ALA A 214 33.75 14.88 1.09
C ALA A 214 33.78 15.10 2.61
N SER A 215 34.60 14.30 3.33
CA SER A 215 34.77 14.43 4.78
C SER A 215 35.51 15.71 5.18
N ALA A 216 36.48 16.15 4.36
CA ALA A 216 37.16 17.43 4.55
C ALA A 216 36.22 18.62 4.32
N ILE A 217 35.44 18.62 3.23
CA ILE A 217 34.44 19.65 2.94
C ILE A 217 33.41 19.71 4.07
N ASN A 218 32.88 18.56 4.52
CA ASN A 218 31.93 18.55 5.63
C ASN A 218 32.54 19.15 6.90
N ALA A 219 33.81 18.84 7.19
CA ALA A 219 34.50 19.38 8.35
C ALA A 219 34.79 20.88 8.26
N GLU A 220 35.02 21.40 7.06
CA GLU A 220 35.22 22.83 6.82
C GLU A 220 33.96 23.64 7.14
N TYR A 221 32.80 23.16 6.72
CA TYR A 221 31.53 23.88 6.90
C TYR A 221 30.95 23.73 8.30
N CYS A 222 30.99 22.53 8.90
CA CYS A 222 30.30 22.25 10.16
C CYS A 222 31.20 21.73 11.29
N GLY A 223 32.52 21.66 11.09
CA GLY A 223 33.47 21.19 12.10
C GLY A 223 33.45 19.68 12.39
N LYS A 224 32.72 18.89 11.59
CA LYS A 224 32.56 17.44 11.79
C LYS A 224 32.94 16.65 10.54
N ARG A 225 33.59 15.50 10.71
CA ARG A 225 33.96 14.60 9.62
C ARG A 225 32.85 13.59 9.33
N LEU A 226 32.78 13.14 8.08
CA LEU A 226 31.88 12.05 7.67
C LEU A 226 32.44 10.69 8.07
N SER A 227 31.53 9.79 8.44
CA SER A 227 31.81 8.37 8.58
C SER A 227 31.79 7.68 7.22
N ALA A 228 32.42 6.50 7.13
CA ALA A 228 32.36 5.68 5.92
C ALA A 228 30.92 5.30 5.54
N GLN A 229 30.06 5.04 6.55
CA GLN A 229 28.65 4.75 6.35
C GLN A 229 27.92 5.93 5.71
N THR A 230 28.05 7.13 6.29
CA THR A 230 27.43 8.35 5.74
C THR A 230 27.95 8.66 4.34
N TYR A 231 29.26 8.49 4.10
CA TYR A 231 29.85 8.69 2.79
C TYR A 231 29.25 7.77 1.71
N ASN A 232 29.03 6.50 2.04
CA ASN A 232 28.45 5.53 1.12
C ASN A 232 27.01 5.87 0.71
N LEU A 233 26.30 6.70 1.49
CA LEU A 233 24.96 7.20 1.17
C LEU A 233 24.99 8.45 0.27
N LEU A 234 26.09 9.20 0.20
CA LEU A 234 26.13 10.45 -0.58
C LEU A 234 25.68 10.31 -2.04
N PRO A 235 26.00 9.23 -2.79
CA PRO A 235 25.48 9.08 -4.15
C PRO A 235 23.95 9.09 -4.20
N LYS A 236 23.29 8.45 -3.24
CA LYS A 236 21.83 8.37 -3.13
C LYS A 236 21.20 9.67 -2.65
N ILE A 237 21.83 10.31 -1.67
CA ILE A 237 21.43 11.65 -1.20
C ILE A 237 21.49 12.64 -2.35
N ARG A 238 22.59 12.63 -3.14
CA ARG A 238 22.74 13.48 -4.32
C ARG A 238 21.66 13.22 -5.37
N GLU A 239 21.39 11.94 -5.65
CA GLU A 239 20.37 11.55 -6.62
C GLU A 239 18.97 12.04 -6.22
N LEU A 240 18.60 11.87 -4.95
CA LEU A 240 17.33 12.36 -4.42
C LEU A 240 17.26 13.90 -4.42
N ASP A 241 18.31 14.56 -3.95
CA ASP A 241 18.40 16.02 -3.92
C ASP A 241 18.27 16.63 -5.33
N ASP A 242 19.01 16.11 -6.31
CA ASP A 242 18.95 16.56 -7.70
C ASP A 242 17.54 16.38 -8.31
N LEU A 243 16.86 15.27 -7.98
CA LEU A 243 15.49 15.00 -8.42
C LEU A 243 14.52 16.04 -7.85
N LEU A 244 14.59 16.29 -6.55
CA LEU A 244 13.67 17.18 -5.85
C LEU A 244 13.86 18.63 -6.30
N ARG A 245 15.10 19.10 -6.44
CA ARG A 245 15.38 20.46 -6.92
C ARG A 245 14.85 20.75 -8.32
N ARG A 246 14.69 19.71 -9.15
CA ARG A 246 14.23 19.84 -10.55
C ARG A 246 12.73 19.60 -10.72
N SER A 247 12.02 19.17 -9.69
CA SER A 247 10.64 18.71 -9.82
C SER A 247 9.79 19.08 -8.60
N ALA A 248 9.05 20.19 -8.70
CA ALA A 248 8.01 20.55 -7.75
C ALA A 248 6.94 19.46 -7.61
N TYR A 249 6.70 18.66 -8.67
CA TYR A 249 5.82 17.51 -8.63
C TYR A 249 6.25 16.47 -7.60
N TRP A 250 7.56 16.19 -7.55
CA TRP A 250 8.16 15.22 -6.63
C TRP A 250 8.42 15.80 -5.25
N GLN A 251 8.74 17.09 -5.13
CA GLN A 251 8.80 17.78 -3.82
C GLN A 251 7.50 17.66 -3.03
N ALA A 252 6.35 17.67 -3.70
CA ALA A 252 5.04 17.55 -3.06
C ALA A 252 4.66 16.10 -2.68
N ARG A 253 5.40 15.09 -3.11
CA ARG A 253 5.02 13.65 -3.00
C ARG A 253 6.04 12.77 -2.31
N LEU A 254 7.31 13.17 -2.28
CA LEU A 254 8.39 12.47 -1.58
C LEU A 254 8.57 13.05 -0.19
N HIS A 255 8.47 12.17 0.80
CA HIS A 255 8.58 12.52 2.20
C HIS A 255 9.72 11.72 2.83
N GLU A 256 10.63 12.40 3.51
CA GLU A 256 11.65 11.74 4.31
C GLU A 256 10.99 11.05 5.50
N THR A 257 11.42 9.82 5.77
CA THR A 257 11.05 9.03 6.94
C THR A 257 12.29 8.37 7.52
N HIS A 258 12.16 7.73 8.68
CA HIS A 258 13.23 6.92 9.26
C HIS A 258 12.67 5.59 9.78
N PRO A 259 13.16 4.42 9.31
CA PRO A 259 12.58 3.11 9.62
C PRO A 259 12.39 2.83 11.10
N GLU A 260 13.35 3.22 11.95
CA GLU A 260 13.22 2.99 13.40
C GLU A 260 12.12 3.83 14.05
N VAL A 261 11.85 5.02 13.51
CA VAL A 261 10.77 5.88 13.99
C VAL A 261 9.42 5.29 13.54
N SER A 262 9.33 4.85 12.28
CA SER A 262 8.16 4.13 11.76
C SER A 262 7.89 2.83 12.51
N PHE A 263 8.92 2.03 12.82
CA PHE A 263 8.76 0.82 13.62
C PHE A 263 8.35 1.12 15.07
N ALA A 264 8.84 2.21 15.66
CA ALA A 264 8.34 2.66 16.96
C ALA A 264 6.86 3.00 16.89
N ALA A 265 6.43 3.70 15.84
CA ALA A 265 5.02 4.03 15.62
C ALA A 265 4.14 2.79 15.40
N MET A 266 4.59 1.81 14.60
CA MET A 266 3.94 0.50 14.49
C MET A 266 3.85 -0.22 15.84
N ASN A 267 4.83 0.00 16.72
CA ASN A 267 4.92 -0.57 18.05
C ASN A 267 4.30 0.35 19.12
N ALA A 268 3.16 0.98 18.81
CA ALA A 268 2.41 1.85 19.71
C ALA A 268 3.21 3.03 20.30
N GLY A 269 4.19 3.55 19.55
CA GLY A 269 5.06 4.66 19.94
C GLY A 269 6.31 4.25 20.72
N GLU A 270 6.51 2.96 21.01
CA GLU A 270 7.67 2.49 21.77
C GLU A 270 8.80 2.02 20.84
N ALA A 271 10.00 2.59 21.01
CA ALA A 271 11.17 2.20 20.24
C ALA A 271 11.57 0.73 20.47
N LEU A 272 11.96 0.04 19.40
CA LEU A 272 12.44 -1.35 19.47
C LEU A 272 13.76 -1.44 20.23
N THR A 273 13.83 -2.34 21.22
CA THR A 273 15.04 -2.54 22.04
C THR A 273 16.08 -3.41 21.34
N ASP A 274 15.63 -4.38 20.54
CA ASP A 274 16.49 -5.30 19.79
C ASP A 274 17.19 -4.63 18.59
N PRO A 275 18.52 -4.80 18.45
CA PRO A 275 19.26 -4.29 17.30
C PRO A 275 18.75 -4.85 15.97
N LYS A 276 18.78 -4.03 14.92
CA LYS A 276 18.25 -4.43 13.61
C LYS A 276 18.93 -5.67 12.99
N HIS A 277 20.19 -5.91 13.33
CA HIS A 277 20.97 -7.04 12.80
C HIS A 277 20.95 -8.30 13.70
N SER A 278 20.18 -8.30 14.80
CA SER A 278 20.01 -9.52 15.60
C SER A 278 18.86 -10.36 15.04
N ALA A 279 18.93 -11.68 15.20
CA ALA A 279 17.83 -12.57 14.81
C ALA A 279 16.50 -12.18 15.49
N THR A 280 16.56 -11.75 16.76
CA THR A 280 15.40 -11.23 17.51
C THR A 280 14.87 -9.93 16.91
N GLY A 281 15.76 -9.00 16.54
CA GLY A 281 15.39 -7.72 15.92
C GLY A 281 14.77 -7.89 14.54
N HIS A 282 15.28 -8.82 13.71
CA HIS A 282 14.65 -9.16 12.44
C HIS A 282 13.29 -9.83 12.63
N ALA A 283 13.15 -10.72 13.61
CA ALA A 283 11.86 -11.36 13.92
C ALA A 283 10.82 -10.32 14.34
N ARG A 284 11.19 -9.39 15.24
CA ARG A 284 10.28 -8.36 15.74
C ARG A 284 9.78 -7.41 14.64
N ARG A 285 10.66 -6.96 13.74
CA ARG A 285 10.26 -6.14 12.58
C ARG A 285 9.31 -6.90 11.65
N ARG A 286 9.58 -8.19 11.40
CA ARG A 286 8.68 -9.03 10.59
C ARG A 286 7.33 -9.27 11.24
N GLU A 287 7.26 -9.38 12.57
CA GLU A 287 5.98 -9.44 13.30
C GLU A 287 5.16 -8.16 13.13
N LEU A 288 5.79 -6.99 13.25
CA LEU A 288 5.11 -5.71 13.05
C LEU A 288 4.63 -5.55 11.60
N ILE A 289 5.46 -5.89 10.63
CA ILE A 289 5.08 -5.91 9.20
C ILE A 289 3.90 -6.87 8.97
N ALA A 290 3.95 -8.07 9.55
CA ALA A 290 2.89 -9.06 9.42
C ALA A 290 1.57 -8.62 10.05
N ALA A 291 1.63 -7.89 11.17
CA ALA A 291 0.45 -7.36 11.86
C ALA A 291 -0.24 -6.26 11.04
N HIS A 292 0.54 -5.41 10.36
CA HIS A 292 0.00 -4.27 9.60
C HIS A 292 -0.35 -4.62 8.15
N PHE A 293 0.57 -5.28 7.42
CA PHE A 293 0.44 -5.57 5.98
C PHE A 293 -0.07 -6.98 5.69
N GLY A 294 -0.24 -7.81 6.72
CA GLY A 294 -0.68 -9.19 6.61
C GLY A 294 0.46 -10.21 6.70
N ARG A 295 0.11 -11.41 7.17
CA ARG A 295 1.04 -12.48 7.57
C ARG A 295 2.14 -12.79 6.55
N ASP A 296 1.78 -12.82 5.27
CA ASP A 296 2.69 -13.24 4.20
C ASP A 296 3.33 -12.07 3.45
N ALA A 297 3.08 -10.81 3.84
CA ALA A 297 3.53 -9.62 3.11
C ALA A 297 5.05 -9.61 2.88
N PHE A 298 5.84 -9.81 3.93
CA PHE A 298 7.29 -9.84 3.82
C PHE A 298 7.78 -11.00 2.95
N ALA A 299 7.20 -12.19 3.11
CA ALA A 299 7.57 -13.36 2.34
C ALA A 299 7.27 -13.15 0.85
N ASN A 300 6.11 -12.59 0.52
CA ASN A 300 5.72 -12.27 -0.85
C ASN A 300 6.68 -11.26 -1.48
N ALA A 301 6.96 -10.14 -0.81
CA ALA A 301 7.97 -9.16 -1.26
C ALA A 301 9.33 -9.81 -1.50
N ARG A 302 9.78 -10.67 -0.58
CA ARG A 302 11.07 -11.36 -0.68
C ARG A 302 11.15 -12.28 -1.89
N THR A 303 10.06 -12.91 -2.33
CA THR A 303 10.08 -13.78 -3.52
C THR A 303 10.27 -13.00 -4.83
N LEU A 304 9.89 -11.72 -4.85
CA LEU A 304 9.97 -10.85 -6.03
C LEU A 304 11.36 -10.19 -6.19
N VAL A 305 12.14 -10.11 -5.12
CA VAL A 305 13.43 -9.43 -5.10
C VAL A 305 14.53 -10.41 -4.72
N SER A 306 15.57 -10.53 -5.54
CA SER A 306 16.70 -11.42 -5.22
C SER A 306 17.57 -10.86 -4.08
N ARG A 307 18.31 -11.73 -3.39
CA ARG A 307 19.26 -11.32 -2.34
C ARG A 307 20.44 -10.49 -2.86
N GLN A 308 20.72 -10.56 -4.17
CA GLN A 308 21.75 -9.71 -4.78
C GLN A 308 21.25 -8.27 -4.97
N GLN A 309 19.94 -8.10 -5.14
CA GLN A 309 19.32 -6.79 -5.34
C GLN A 309 19.05 -6.07 -4.02
N ALA A 310 18.50 -6.76 -3.02
CA ALA A 310 18.20 -6.19 -1.73
C ALA A 310 18.28 -7.25 -0.63
N ASN A 311 18.87 -6.90 0.50
CA ASN A 311 18.89 -7.74 1.70
C ASN A 311 17.52 -7.71 2.40
N ASP A 312 17.37 -8.51 3.46
CA ASP A 312 16.12 -8.57 4.22
C ASP A 312 15.90 -7.28 5.03
N ASP A 313 16.97 -6.62 5.46
CA ASP A 313 16.92 -5.32 6.14
C ASP A 313 16.38 -4.24 5.21
N ASP A 314 16.90 -4.13 3.99
CA ASP A 314 16.45 -3.13 3.02
C ASP A 314 14.94 -3.29 2.69
N ILE A 315 14.44 -4.54 2.60
CA ILE A 315 12.99 -4.77 2.43
C ILE A 315 12.21 -4.37 3.68
N ALA A 316 12.70 -4.68 4.87
CA ALA A 316 12.02 -4.33 6.11
C ALA A 316 11.96 -2.80 6.30
N ASP A 317 13.06 -2.10 5.99
CA ASP A 317 13.17 -0.65 6.05
C ASP A 317 12.26 0.00 5.00
N ALA A 318 12.13 -0.58 3.79
CA ALA A 318 11.13 -0.15 2.80
C ALA A 318 9.66 -0.38 3.23
N PHE A 319 9.34 -1.47 3.96
CA PHE A 319 8.02 -1.64 4.58
C PHE A 319 7.75 -0.60 5.67
N ALA A 320 8.76 -0.26 6.47
CA ALA A 320 8.66 0.80 7.46
C ALA A 320 8.35 2.15 6.79
N CYS A 321 8.98 2.41 5.64
CA CYS A 321 8.64 3.56 4.82
C CYS A 321 7.21 3.49 4.26
N LEU A 322 6.76 2.33 3.76
CA LEU A 322 5.40 2.18 3.21
C LEU A 322 4.34 2.52 4.26
N PHE A 323 4.55 2.11 5.51
CA PHE A 323 3.67 2.45 6.62
C PHE A 323 3.55 3.96 6.83
N THR A 324 4.67 4.68 6.80
CA THR A 324 4.64 6.15 6.85
C THR A 324 3.88 6.73 5.65
N ALA A 325 4.10 6.20 4.43
CA ALA A 325 3.40 6.66 3.24
C ALA A 325 1.87 6.49 3.36
N GLU A 326 1.39 5.38 3.91
CA GLU A 326 -0.04 5.17 4.18
C GLU A 326 -0.60 6.16 5.19
N ARG A 327 0.16 6.46 6.24
CA ARG A 327 -0.24 7.46 7.25
C ARG A 327 -0.31 8.86 6.65
N ILE A 328 0.58 9.20 5.73
CA ILE A 328 0.50 10.44 4.95
C ILE A 328 -0.76 10.43 4.07
N ALA A 329 -1.04 9.31 3.39
CA ALA A 329 -2.25 9.16 2.60
C ALA A 329 -3.55 9.20 3.42
N ASN A 330 -3.49 8.93 4.71
CA ASN A 330 -4.65 9.01 5.60
C ASN A 330 -4.69 10.30 6.43
N ASP A 331 -3.73 11.22 6.22
CA ASP A 331 -3.58 12.44 7.01
C ASP A 331 -3.42 12.16 8.53
N GLU A 332 -2.84 11.00 8.87
CA GLU A 332 -2.58 10.50 10.23
C GLU A 332 -1.12 10.65 10.66
N HIS A 333 -0.25 11.07 9.75
CA HIS A 333 1.19 11.19 9.95
C HIS A 333 1.57 12.26 10.99
N VAL A 334 2.73 12.06 11.63
CA VAL A 334 3.37 13.05 12.50
C VAL A 334 4.61 13.59 11.80
N THR A 335 4.86 14.90 11.91
CA THR A 335 6.04 15.55 11.34
C THR A 335 7.01 15.95 12.44
N LEU A 336 8.30 15.67 12.25
CA LEU A 336 9.37 16.05 13.16
C LEU A 336 10.28 17.08 12.49
N PRO A 337 10.37 18.33 12.99
CA PRO A 337 9.45 18.96 13.95
C PRO A 337 8.10 19.32 13.31
N ASP A 338 7.08 19.64 14.12
CA ASP A 338 5.74 20.03 13.63
C ASP A 338 5.79 21.21 12.64
N ALA A 339 6.69 22.15 12.88
CA ALA A 339 6.99 23.28 11.98
C ALA A 339 8.39 23.08 11.38
N PRO A 340 8.50 22.51 10.17
CA PRO A 340 9.79 22.17 9.58
C PRO A 340 10.54 23.41 9.10
N GLU A 341 11.86 23.35 9.23
CA GLU A 341 12.77 24.30 8.59
C GLU A 341 12.94 23.95 7.11
N TYR A 342 13.40 24.90 6.30
CA TYR A 342 13.67 24.72 4.89
C TYR A 342 15.15 25.02 4.62
N ASP A 343 15.75 24.29 3.69
CA ASP A 343 17.12 24.58 3.26
C ASP A 343 17.18 25.70 2.20
N SER A 344 18.39 25.98 1.70
CA SER A 344 18.64 27.00 0.69
C SER A 344 18.05 26.71 -0.69
N GLU A 345 17.49 25.51 -0.90
CA GLU A 345 16.83 25.07 -2.14
C GLU A 345 15.31 24.89 -1.95
N ASP A 346 14.76 25.46 -0.88
CA ASP A 346 13.35 25.38 -0.48
C ASP A 346 12.85 23.93 -0.21
N LEU A 347 13.75 23.00 0.12
CA LEU A 347 13.38 21.64 0.51
C LEU A 347 13.10 21.57 2.03
N PRO A 348 11.98 20.96 2.45
CA PRO A 348 11.64 20.86 3.87
C PRO A 348 12.54 19.85 4.59
N MET A 349 13.21 20.30 5.64
CA MET A 349 14.02 19.47 6.54
C MET A 349 13.13 18.87 7.63
N ARG A 350 12.56 17.70 7.35
CA ARG A 350 11.61 17.01 8.24
C ARG A 350 11.67 15.50 8.13
N ILE A 351 11.39 14.81 9.23
CA ILE A 351 11.15 13.36 9.25
C ILE A 351 9.67 13.13 9.54
N VAL A 352 9.00 12.31 8.73
CA VAL A 352 7.57 12.00 8.86
C VAL A 352 7.39 10.54 9.29
N TYR A 353 6.37 10.22 10.10
CA TYR A 353 6.04 8.83 10.48
C TYR A 353 4.58 8.56 10.81
#